data_AF-A0A1F4I2N0-F1
#
_entry.id   AF-A0A1F4I2N0-F1
#
_cell.length_a   1.000
_cell.length_b   1.000
_cell.length_c   1.000
_cell.angle_alpha   90.00
_cell.angle_beta   90.00
_cell.angle_gamma   90.00
#
_symmetry.space_group_name_H-M   'P 1'
#
loop_
_entity.id
_entity.type
_entity.pdbx_description
1 polymer ?
#
loop_
_entity_poly.entity_id
_entity_poly.type
_entity_poly.pdbx_seq_one_letter_code
_entity_poly.pdbx_strand_id
1 'polypeptide(L)'
;MNISVQPVIMAGGSGTRLWPLSRAGYPKQFLVLSGGPDNNTSLFQQAVSRLQGLASDDITVAPPSIVGNEEHRFLVLDQMRELNIDPAAVLLEPVGRNTAPAVTLAALAALDGGGDPVLVINSSDQTVTDEAAFTAALQRAVRLAAEGAITILGITPDRPETGYGYILAAGSGDAPAVTRFVEKPDAATAARYLAEGGYFWNAGMFVLKASVWMAALERFRPDIAAATRAAWAERSTDAKFVRPGKAAFAAVPSESVDYAVMEKCPGSAFEIRMVALDAGWNDLGAWEAVWQVAPKDAQGNASAGDAIVKDSHNTLVHATSRLVSAVGLDNVVVVETPDAVLVINRERSQDVKLIVNQLNAEGRGEQTLHRKVHRPWGWY
;
A
#
# COMPACT_ATOMS: atom_id res chain seq x y z
N MET A 1 12.13 19.44 20.50
CA MET A 1 12.87 18.18 20.28
C MET A 1 12.83 17.90 18.80
N ASN A 2 13.92 17.45 18.18
CA ASN A 2 13.91 17.07 16.76
C ASN A 2 13.59 15.58 16.65
N ILE A 3 12.47 15.23 16.03
CA ILE A 3 12.01 13.85 15.85
C ILE A 3 12.63 13.32 14.55
N SER A 4 13.40 12.24 14.64
CA SER A 4 13.93 11.54 13.48
C SER A 4 12.88 10.56 12.94
N VAL A 5 12.53 10.71 11.67
CA VAL A 5 11.57 9.86 10.96
C VAL A 5 12.28 9.06 9.89
N GLN A 6 12.03 7.74 9.88
CA GLN A 6 12.39 6.84 8.79
C GLN A 6 11.11 6.47 8.02
N PRO A 7 10.91 6.99 6.80
CA PRO A 7 9.84 6.51 5.94
C PRO A 7 10.10 5.05 5.55
N VAL A 8 9.07 4.22 5.63
CA VAL A 8 9.10 2.80 5.23
C VAL A 8 7.99 2.58 4.21
N ILE A 9 8.37 2.26 2.98
CA ILE A 9 7.43 2.06 1.87
C ILE A 9 7.31 0.57 1.59
N MET A 10 6.09 0.06 1.74
CA MET A 10 5.77 -1.36 1.54
C MET A 10 5.36 -1.59 0.07
N ALA A 11 6.23 -2.25 -0.69
CA ALA A 11 6.14 -2.47 -2.13
C ALA A 11 6.15 -3.97 -2.53
N GLY A 12 5.68 -4.86 -1.65
CA GLY A 12 5.66 -6.31 -1.88
C GLY A 12 4.41 -6.86 -2.56
N GLY A 13 3.37 -6.04 -2.78
CA GLY A 13 2.10 -6.49 -3.36
C GLY A 13 2.23 -6.91 -4.83
N SER A 14 1.49 -7.94 -5.25
CA SER A 14 1.42 -8.39 -6.66
C SER A 14 0.35 -7.66 -7.48
N GLY A 15 -0.67 -7.10 -6.84
CA GLY A 15 -1.62 -6.16 -7.47
C GLY A 15 -2.48 -6.72 -8.61
N THR A 16 -2.79 -8.01 -8.63
CA THR A 16 -3.37 -8.72 -9.81
C THR A 16 -4.81 -8.34 -10.20
N ARG A 17 -5.55 -7.63 -9.33
CA ARG A 17 -6.95 -7.24 -9.58
C ARG A 17 -7.10 -6.12 -10.61
N LEU A 18 -5.99 -5.49 -11.00
CA LEU A 18 -5.95 -4.51 -12.10
C LEU A 18 -5.41 -5.13 -13.39
N TRP A 19 -5.44 -6.45 -13.54
CA TRP A 19 -5.24 -7.09 -14.84
C TRP A 19 -6.27 -6.51 -15.83
N PRO A 20 -5.94 -6.28 -17.11
CA PRO A 20 -4.71 -6.60 -17.81
C PRO A 20 -3.68 -5.47 -17.76
N LEU A 21 -3.80 -4.49 -16.89
CA LEU A 21 -2.75 -3.48 -16.74
C LEU A 21 -1.63 -3.98 -15.80
N SER A 22 -2.00 -4.50 -14.62
CA SER A 22 -1.04 -5.12 -13.70
C SER A 22 -0.58 -6.50 -14.19
N ARG A 23 0.68 -6.84 -13.91
CA ARG A 23 1.29 -8.15 -14.15
C ARG A 23 2.11 -8.57 -12.93
N ALA A 24 2.42 -9.86 -12.79
CA ALA A 24 3.35 -10.31 -11.74
C ALA A 24 4.72 -9.61 -11.85
N GLY A 25 5.21 -9.42 -13.08
CA GLY A 25 6.46 -8.70 -13.35
C GLY A 25 6.34 -7.17 -13.35
N TYR A 26 5.13 -6.61 -13.31
CA TYR A 26 4.88 -5.17 -13.21
C TYR A 26 3.65 -4.90 -12.32
N PRO A 27 3.81 -4.99 -10.99
CA PRO A 27 2.71 -4.86 -10.05
C PRO A 27 2.05 -3.48 -10.04
N LYS A 28 0.85 -3.43 -9.44
CA LYS A 28 0.00 -2.24 -9.31
C LYS A 28 0.75 -0.99 -8.82
N GLN A 29 1.58 -1.11 -7.80
CA GLN A 29 2.27 0.05 -7.21
C GLN A 29 3.15 0.78 -8.23
N PHE A 30 3.64 0.10 -9.27
CA PHE A 30 4.46 0.71 -10.31
C PHE A 30 3.62 1.29 -11.47
N LEU A 31 2.29 1.12 -11.47
CA LEU A 31 1.40 1.63 -12.50
C LEU A 31 1.11 3.13 -12.31
N VAL A 32 0.97 3.82 -13.44
CA VAL A 32 0.37 5.15 -13.53
C VAL A 32 -1.12 4.95 -13.76
N LEU A 33 -1.95 5.20 -12.73
CA LEU A 33 -3.40 4.99 -12.79
C LEU A 33 -4.19 6.30 -12.78
N SER A 34 -3.57 7.35 -12.26
CA SER A 34 -4.18 8.66 -12.03
C SER A 34 -3.22 9.73 -12.52
N GLY A 35 -3.72 10.62 -13.37
CA GLY A 35 -2.95 11.75 -13.88
C GLY A 35 -3.59 12.35 -15.12
N GLY A 36 -3.57 13.68 -15.21
CA GLY A 36 -3.78 14.37 -16.49
C GLY A 36 -2.57 14.17 -17.40
N PRO A 37 -2.55 14.79 -18.59
CA PRO A 37 -1.42 14.72 -19.53
C PRO A 37 -0.06 15.06 -18.87
N ASP A 38 -0.09 15.84 -17.79
CA ASP A 38 1.08 16.39 -17.11
C ASP A 38 1.49 15.62 -15.84
N ASN A 39 0.73 14.62 -15.38
CA ASN A 39 1.10 13.79 -14.23
C ASN A 39 1.24 12.33 -14.64
N ASN A 40 2.50 11.88 -14.77
CA ASN A 40 2.84 10.52 -15.18
C ASN A 40 3.55 9.75 -14.05
N THR A 41 3.17 10.01 -12.79
CA THR A 41 3.78 9.36 -11.63
C THR A 41 3.02 8.11 -11.23
N SER A 42 3.76 7.04 -10.91
CA SER A 42 3.17 5.80 -10.39
C SER A 42 2.64 5.96 -8.97
N LEU A 43 1.83 5.01 -8.50
CA LEU A 43 1.41 4.99 -7.09
C LEU A 43 2.59 4.94 -6.11
N PHE A 44 3.64 4.18 -6.45
CA PHE A 44 4.87 4.10 -5.69
C PHE A 44 5.56 5.46 -5.62
N GLN A 45 5.68 6.16 -6.75
CA GLN A 45 6.29 7.47 -6.81
C GLN A 45 5.50 8.53 -6.04
N GLN A 46 4.16 8.47 -6.12
CA GLN A 46 3.27 9.30 -5.32
C GLN A 46 3.49 9.04 -3.82
N ALA A 47 3.54 7.77 -3.40
CA ALA A 47 3.81 7.41 -2.01
C ALA A 47 5.17 7.91 -1.50
N VAL A 48 6.23 7.77 -2.31
CA VAL A 48 7.57 8.32 -1.99
C VAL A 48 7.51 9.83 -1.79
N SER A 49 6.92 10.54 -2.75
CA SER A 49 6.86 12.00 -2.75
C SER A 49 6.07 12.55 -1.56
N ARG A 50 4.91 11.95 -1.26
CA ARG A 50 4.09 12.33 -0.09
C ARG A 50 4.86 12.23 1.23
N LEU A 51 5.67 11.18 1.41
CA LEU A 51 6.43 10.99 2.66
C LEU A 51 7.62 11.96 2.79
N GLN A 52 8.19 12.45 1.69
CA GLN A 52 9.20 13.51 1.74
C GLN A 52 8.62 14.83 2.26
N GLY A 53 7.34 15.09 2.01
CA GLY A 53 6.62 16.28 2.49
C GLY A 53 6.40 16.35 4.00
N LEU A 54 6.77 15.31 4.77
CA LEU A 54 6.56 15.27 6.22
C LEU A 54 7.49 16.19 7.01
N ALA A 55 8.58 16.67 6.42
CA ALA A 55 9.56 17.51 7.10
C ALA A 55 8.90 18.79 7.66
N SER A 56 9.28 19.16 8.88
CA SER A 56 8.85 20.39 9.56
C SER A 56 9.89 20.80 10.60
N ASP A 57 9.70 21.93 11.27
CA ASP A 57 10.66 22.48 12.24
C ASP A 57 11.06 21.48 13.35
N ASP A 58 10.18 20.55 13.71
CA ASP A 58 10.39 19.53 14.73
C ASP A 58 10.56 18.10 14.18
N ILE A 59 10.45 17.90 12.85
CA ILE A 59 10.51 16.57 12.21
C ILE A 59 11.56 16.56 11.10
N THR A 60 12.60 15.75 11.30
CA THR A 60 13.60 15.45 10.27
C THR A 60 13.26 14.14 9.57
N VAL A 61 13.14 14.16 8.25
CA VAL A 61 12.79 12.99 7.43
C VAL A 61 14.06 12.43 6.79
N ALA A 62 14.37 11.16 7.07
CA ALA A 62 15.43 10.44 6.40
C ALA A 62 15.01 10.02 4.97
N PRO A 63 15.98 9.69 4.09
CA PRO A 63 15.66 9.04 2.83
C PRO A 63 14.84 7.75 3.05
N PRO A 64 13.91 7.39 2.16
CA PRO A 64 12.97 6.30 2.41
C PRO A 64 13.67 4.94 2.38
N SER A 65 13.20 4.03 3.24
CA SER A 65 13.51 2.61 3.18
C SER A 65 12.39 1.91 2.41
N ILE A 66 12.75 1.13 1.40
CA ILE A 66 11.78 0.40 0.58
C ILE A 66 11.82 -1.06 0.98
N VAL A 67 10.67 -1.67 1.28
CA VAL A 67 10.56 -3.11 1.51
C VAL A 67 9.78 -3.72 0.36
N GLY A 68 10.36 -4.66 -0.36
CA GLY A 68 9.70 -5.24 -1.54
C GLY A 68 10.30 -6.58 -1.96
N ASN A 69 9.74 -7.15 -3.03
CA ASN A 69 10.21 -8.42 -3.56
C ASN A 69 11.52 -8.27 -4.34
N GLU A 70 12.44 -9.22 -4.20
CA GLU A 70 13.68 -9.33 -4.99
C GLU A 70 13.47 -9.12 -6.51
N GLU A 71 12.36 -9.63 -7.05
CA GLU A 71 12.05 -9.58 -8.48
C GLU A 71 11.77 -8.16 -8.99
N HIS A 72 11.33 -7.25 -8.12
CA HIS A 72 10.96 -5.87 -8.49
C HIS A 72 12.05 -4.84 -8.16
N ARG A 73 13.22 -5.29 -7.69
CA ARG A 73 14.30 -4.41 -7.21
C ARG A 73 14.74 -3.32 -8.21
N PHE A 74 14.74 -3.63 -9.51
CA PHE A 74 15.12 -2.66 -10.54
C PHE A 74 14.00 -1.68 -10.85
N LEU A 75 12.72 -2.10 -10.79
CA LEU A 75 11.58 -1.18 -10.91
C LEU A 75 11.59 -0.14 -9.79
N VAL A 76 11.89 -0.58 -8.56
CA VAL A 76 12.06 0.31 -7.41
C VAL A 76 13.15 1.34 -7.70
N LEU A 77 14.36 0.91 -8.07
CA LEU A 77 15.46 1.86 -8.30
C LEU A 77 15.22 2.78 -9.50
N ASP A 78 14.62 2.28 -10.58
CA ASP A 78 14.31 3.09 -11.77
C ASP A 78 13.31 4.20 -11.42
N GLN A 79 12.21 3.87 -10.73
CA GLN A 79 11.21 4.87 -10.35
C GLN A 79 11.71 5.85 -9.27
N MET A 80 12.56 5.40 -8.35
CA MET A 80 13.26 6.28 -7.40
C MET A 80 14.20 7.26 -8.13
N ARG A 81 14.92 6.78 -9.15
CA ARG A 81 15.82 7.60 -9.98
C ARG A 81 15.04 8.65 -10.78
N GLU A 82 13.88 8.31 -11.32
CA GLU A 82 12.99 9.26 -12.00
C GLU A 82 12.53 10.40 -11.08
N LEU A 83 12.44 10.15 -9.76
CA LEU A 83 12.17 11.18 -8.75
C LEU A 83 13.42 11.95 -8.28
N ASN A 84 14.62 11.55 -8.70
CA ASN A 84 15.90 12.04 -8.17
C ASN A 84 16.04 11.84 -6.65
N ILE A 85 15.52 10.72 -6.12
CA ILE A 85 15.62 10.37 -4.71
C ILE A 85 16.43 9.09 -4.57
N ASP A 86 17.44 9.11 -3.71
CA ASP A 86 18.17 7.91 -3.33
C ASP A 86 17.52 7.24 -2.12
N PRO A 87 17.20 5.93 -2.14
CA PRO A 87 16.71 5.24 -0.97
C PRO A 87 17.81 5.10 0.10
N ALA A 88 17.40 5.08 1.37
CA ALA A 88 18.28 4.70 2.48
C ALA A 88 18.71 3.24 2.32
N ALA A 89 17.74 2.36 2.09
CA ALA A 89 17.94 0.95 1.79
C ALA A 89 16.77 0.40 0.97
N VAL A 90 17.02 -0.66 0.24
CA VAL A 90 16.00 -1.47 -0.44
C VAL A 90 16.08 -2.87 0.15
N LEU A 91 15.18 -3.16 1.09
CA LEU A 91 15.07 -4.42 1.82
C LEU A 91 14.29 -5.41 0.96
N LEU A 92 15.00 -6.40 0.41
CA LEU A 92 14.46 -7.33 -0.57
C LEU A 92 14.05 -8.64 0.08
N GLU A 93 12.75 -8.89 0.14
CA GLU A 93 12.19 -10.16 0.59
C GLU A 93 12.47 -11.25 -0.46
N PRO A 94 13.14 -12.36 -0.09
CA PRO A 94 13.40 -13.46 -1.00
C PRO A 94 12.14 -14.32 -1.28
N VAL A 95 11.11 -14.20 -0.44
CA VAL A 95 9.80 -14.83 -0.56
C VAL A 95 8.79 -14.00 0.22
N GLY A 96 7.57 -13.82 -0.29
CA GLY A 96 6.53 -13.06 0.41
C GLY A 96 6.13 -13.72 1.74
N ARG A 97 6.20 -12.95 2.83
CA ARG A 97 5.78 -13.38 4.17
C ARG A 97 4.77 -12.42 4.84
N ASN A 98 4.08 -11.62 4.02
CA ASN A 98 3.10 -10.62 4.46
C ASN A 98 3.74 -9.50 5.30
N THR A 99 2.95 -8.59 5.86
CA THR A 99 3.47 -7.29 6.31
C THR A 99 4.24 -7.33 7.63
N ALA A 100 3.99 -8.26 8.56
CA ALA A 100 4.68 -8.24 9.86
C ALA A 100 6.20 -8.53 9.72
N PRO A 101 6.64 -9.58 9.00
CA PRO A 101 8.07 -9.78 8.72
C PRO A 101 8.70 -8.62 7.96
N ALA A 102 7.98 -8.05 6.99
CA ALA A 102 8.47 -6.94 6.18
C ALA A 102 8.70 -5.65 7.02
N VAL A 103 7.77 -5.28 7.91
CA VAL A 103 7.96 -4.17 8.86
C VAL A 103 9.09 -4.48 9.84
N THR A 104 9.25 -5.74 10.22
CA THR A 104 10.34 -6.18 11.11
C THR A 104 11.71 -6.02 10.46
N LEU A 105 11.86 -6.33 9.16
CA LEU A 105 13.09 -6.03 8.43
C LEU A 105 13.40 -4.53 8.45
N ALA A 106 12.39 -3.68 8.23
CA ALA A 106 12.56 -2.23 8.27
C ALA A 106 12.97 -1.71 9.66
N ALA A 107 12.34 -2.23 10.73
CA ALA A 107 12.70 -1.88 12.10
C ALA A 107 14.12 -2.33 12.44
N LEU A 108 14.52 -3.55 12.06
CA LEU A 108 15.88 -4.03 12.27
C LEU A 108 16.91 -3.18 11.52
N ALA A 109 16.62 -2.80 10.27
CA ALA A 109 17.46 -1.89 9.50
C ALA A 109 17.61 -0.51 10.16
N ALA A 110 16.51 0.05 10.67
CA ALA A 110 16.50 1.35 11.34
C ALA A 110 17.28 1.34 12.68
N LEU A 111 17.30 0.20 13.37
CA LEU A 111 18.00 0.03 14.65
C LEU A 111 19.50 -0.30 14.49
N ASP A 112 19.94 -0.83 13.34
CA ASP A 112 21.30 -1.34 13.09
C ASP A 112 22.39 -0.26 13.33
N GLY A 113 22.05 1.01 13.12
CA GLY A 113 22.92 2.17 13.35
C GLY A 113 22.91 2.74 14.77
N GLY A 114 22.25 2.08 15.73
CA GLY A 114 22.12 2.53 17.12
C GLY A 114 21.12 3.67 17.34
N GLY A 115 20.35 4.04 16.31
CA GLY A 115 19.22 4.96 16.43
C GLY A 115 17.94 4.26 16.90
N ASP A 116 16.89 5.05 17.10
CA ASP A 116 15.52 4.56 17.33
C ASP A 116 14.51 5.54 16.72
N PRO A 117 14.48 5.67 15.37
CA PRO A 117 13.61 6.63 14.71
C PRO A 117 12.14 6.20 14.80
N VAL A 118 11.26 7.19 14.61
CA VAL A 118 9.86 6.91 14.32
C VAL A 118 9.77 6.35 12.89
N LEU A 119 9.21 5.16 12.75
CA LEU A 119 8.90 4.55 11.48
C LEU A 119 7.55 5.07 11.01
N VAL A 120 7.48 5.54 9.77
CA VAL A 120 6.21 5.81 9.07
C VAL A 120 6.04 4.72 8.03
N ILE A 121 5.25 3.69 8.37
CA ILE A 121 4.97 2.54 7.51
C ILE A 121 3.77 2.88 6.64
N ASN A 122 4.01 2.93 5.33
CA ASN A 122 3.02 3.32 4.35
C ASN A 122 3.00 2.32 3.18
N SER A 123 1.81 1.98 2.70
CA SER A 123 1.67 1.18 1.48
C SER A 123 2.01 2.00 0.24
N SER A 124 2.61 1.36 -0.77
CA SER A 124 2.99 1.99 -2.03
C SER A 124 1.87 2.05 -3.07
N ASP A 125 0.69 1.51 -2.77
CA ASP A 125 -0.35 1.25 -3.77
C ASP A 125 -1.68 1.98 -3.49
N GLN A 126 -1.60 3.12 -2.79
CA GLN A 126 -2.75 3.91 -2.35
C GLN A 126 -2.71 5.33 -2.88
N THR A 127 -3.88 5.90 -3.17
CA THR A 127 -4.03 7.29 -3.58
C THR A 127 -4.57 8.15 -2.44
N VAL A 128 -4.24 9.44 -2.51
CA VAL A 128 -4.63 10.50 -1.58
C VAL A 128 -4.84 11.73 -2.45
N THR A 129 -5.95 12.44 -2.28
CA THR A 129 -6.27 13.62 -3.11
C THR A 129 -5.94 14.94 -2.42
N ASP A 130 -5.86 14.95 -1.08
CA ASP A 130 -5.46 16.12 -0.29
C ASP A 130 -4.14 15.84 0.42
N GLU A 131 -3.03 16.26 -0.21
CA GLU A 131 -1.68 16.06 0.32
C GLU A 131 -1.43 16.85 1.61
N ALA A 132 -2.06 18.02 1.77
CA ALA A 132 -1.88 18.87 2.95
C ALA A 132 -2.56 18.23 4.17
N ALA A 133 -3.78 17.74 4.02
CA ALA A 133 -4.49 17.01 5.07
C ALA A 133 -3.76 15.72 5.46
N PHE A 134 -3.25 14.98 4.48
CA PHE A 134 -2.42 13.79 4.71
C PHE A 134 -1.16 14.12 5.52
N THR A 135 -0.43 15.16 5.12
CA THR A 135 0.80 15.59 5.78
C THR A 135 0.54 16.00 7.22
N ALA A 136 -0.52 16.79 7.47
CA ALA A 136 -0.91 17.22 8.80
C ALA A 136 -1.27 16.02 9.71
N ALA A 137 -2.03 15.05 9.19
CA ALA A 137 -2.40 13.84 9.92
C ALA A 137 -1.16 12.99 10.29
N LEU A 138 -0.24 12.78 9.34
CA LEU A 138 0.96 11.99 9.59
C LEU A 138 1.95 12.70 10.52
N GLN A 139 2.12 14.01 10.42
CA GLN A 139 2.96 14.76 11.36
C GLN A 139 2.41 14.66 12.79
N ARG A 140 1.08 14.68 12.96
CA ARG A 140 0.44 14.42 14.26
C ARG A 140 0.72 13.01 14.76
N ALA A 141 0.58 12.01 13.89
CA ALA A 141 0.88 10.62 14.23
C ALA A 141 2.36 10.44 14.63
N VAL A 142 3.29 11.07 13.91
CA VAL A 142 4.73 11.06 14.22
C VAL A 142 5.02 11.61 15.62
N ARG A 143 4.38 12.73 16.01
CA ARG A 143 4.58 13.32 17.35
C ARG A 143 4.09 12.40 18.46
N LEU A 144 2.92 11.78 18.29
CA LEU A 144 2.40 10.79 19.24
C LEU A 144 3.28 9.54 19.32
N ALA A 145 3.77 9.05 18.18
CA ALA A 145 4.69 7.93 18.13
C ALA A 145 6.04 8.23 18.81
N ALA A 146 6.52 9.48 18.71
CA ALA A 146 7.73 9.91 19.40
C ALA A 146 7.60 9.84 20.93
N GLU A 147 6.37 9.92 21.46
CA GLU A 147 6.06 9.75 22.89
C GLU A 147 5.91 8.27 23.29
N GLY A 148 5.92 7.34 22.34
CA GLY A 148 5.90 5.89 22.58
C GLY A 148 4.60 5.18 22.18
N ALA A 149 3.60 5.91 21.69
CA ALA A 149 2.37 5.31 21.18
C ALA A 149 2.59 4.59 19.84
N ILE A 150 1.74 3.61 19.56
CA ILE A 150 1.49 3.11 18.21
C ILE A 150 0.35 3.93 17.63
N THR A 151 0.60 4.64 16.55
CA THR A 151 -0.43 5.41 15.86
C THR A 151 -0.90 4.73 14.59
N ILE A 152 -2.21 4.76 14.37
CA ILE A 152 -2.89 4.20 13.21
C ILE A 152 -3.78 5.26 12.55
N LEU A 153 -3.84 5.25 11.22
CA LEU A 153 -4.64 6.20 10.47
C LEU A 153 -6.02 5.61 10.17
N GLY A 154 -7.07 6.30 10.62
CA GLY A 154 -8.46 5.87 10.50
C GLY A 154 -9.26 6.73 9.54
N ILE A 155 -10.07 6.11 8.68
CA ILE A 155 -10.91 6.79 7.68
C ILE A 155 -12.37 6.61 8.03
N THR A 156 -13.17 7.67 7.91
CA THR A 156 -14.61 7.60 8.15
C THR A 156 -15.28 6.67 7.12
N PRO A 157 -15.95 5.59 7.55
CA PRO A 157 -16.61 4.66 6.64
C PRO A 157 -17.83 5.31 5.97
N ASP A 158 -17.95 5.16 4.66
CA ASP A 158 -19.15 5.58 3.90
C ASP A 158 -20.06 4.41 3.51
N ARG A 159 -19.59 3.17 3.70
CA ARG A 159 -20.27 1.93 3.32
C ARG A 159 -19.77 0.74 4.17
N PRO A 160 -20.49 -0.40 4.18
CA PRO A 160 -20.04 -1.58 4.91
C PRO A 160 -19.03 -2.40 4.09
N GLU A 161 -17.80 -1.88 3.94
CA GLU A 161 -16.72 -2.56 3.22
C GLU A 161 -16.21 -3.78 4.01
N THR A 162 -16.10 -4.95 3.38
CA THR A 162 -15.59 -6.18 4.01
C THR A 162 -14.11 -6.41 3.75
N GLY A 163 -13.54 -5.70 2.77
CA GLY A 163 -12.12 -5.80 2.40
C GLY A 163 -11.15 -5.07 3.34
N TYR A 164 -11.66 -4.20 4.22
CA TYR A 164 -10.86 -3.36 5.11
C TYR A 164 -10.91 -3.83 6.57
N GLY A 165 -9.87 -3.51 7.33
CA GLY A 165 -9.92 -3.56 8.79
C GLY A 165 -10.74 -2.40 9.36
N TYR A 166 -11.33 -2.62 10.54
CA TYR A 166 -12.12 -1.64 11.28
C TYR A 166 -11.48 -1.34 12.63
N ILE A 167 -11.45 -0.06 12.98
CA ILE A 167 -10.89 0.50 14.19
C ILE A 167 -12.06 1.11 14.97
N LEU A 168 -12.34 0.61 16.17
CA LEU A 168 -13.22 1.30 17.11
C LEU A 168 -12.35 2.20 17.98
N ALA A 169 -12.58 3.51 17.89
CA ALA A 169 -11.88 4.48 18.71
C ALA A 169 -12.86 5.15 19.67
N ALA A 170 -12.47 5.23 20.95
CA ALA A 170 -13.30 5.81 22.00
C ALA A 170 -12.66 7.09 22.56
N GLY A 171 -13.50 8.08 22.83
CA GLY A 171 -13.11 9.35 23.44
C GLY A 171 -13.20 10.55 22.51
N SER A 172 -13.16 11.74 23.11
CA SER A 172 -13.11 13.02 22.42
C SER A 172 -11.67 13.50 22.29
N GLY A 173 -11.30 14.03 21.13
CA GLY A 173 -10.01 14.66 20.89
C GLY A 173 -9.39 14.28 19.56
N ASP A 174 -8.21 14.83 19.33
CA ASP A 174 -7.50 14.78 18.03
C ASP A 174 -6.85 13.42 17.70
N ALA A 175 -6.73 12.53 18.70
CA ALA A 175 -6.21 11.19 18.54
C ALA A 175 -6.80 10.24 19.61
N PRO A 176 -8.04 9.75 19.47
CA PRO A 176 -8.66 8.87 20.47
C PRO A 176 -7.93 7.53 20.62
N ALA A 177 -8.13 6.88 21.78
CA ALA A 177 -7.58 5.55 22.02
C ALA A 177 -8.35 4.49 21.24
N VAL A 178 -7.62 3.54 20.66
CA VAL A 178 -8.24 2.40 19.96
C VAL A 178 -8.65 1.36 21.00
N THR A 179 -9.95 1.09 21.08
CA THR A 179 -10.52 0.11 22.01
C THR A 179 -10.76 -1.24 21.37
N ARG A 180 -10.85 -1.29 20.03
CA ARG A 180 -10.94 -2.55 19.28
C ARG A 180 -10.37 -2.35 17.88
N PHE A 181 -9.69 -3.37 17.39
CA PHE A 181 -9.30 -3.49 15.99
C PHE A 181 -9.82 -4.85 15.48
N VAL A 182 -10.39 -4.88 14.28
CA VAL A 182 -10.90 -6.11 13.64
C VAL A 182 -10.56 -6.10 12.15
N GLU A 183 -9.76 -7.05 11.68
CA GLU A 183 -9.43 -7.18 10.26
C GLU A 183 -10.53 -7.93 9.48
N LYS A 184 -11.05 -7.30 8.41
CA LYS A 184 -11.95 -7.90 7.40
C LYS A 184 -13.17 -8.62 7.99
N PRO A 185 -14.10 -7.88 8.61
CA PRO A 185 -15.34 -8.45 9.14
C PRO A 185 -16.23 -9.00 8.02
N ASP A 186 -17.16 -9.89 8.39
CA ASP A 186 -18.25 -10.29 7.51
C ASP A 186 -19.21 -9.11 7.21
N ALA A 187 -20.03 -9.25 6.16
CA ALA A 187 -20.93 -8.20 5.69
C ALA A 187 -21.95 -7.73 6.73
N ALA A 188 -22.47 -8.63 7.56
CA ALA A 188 -23.45 -8.28 8.60
C ALA A 188 -22.77 -7.47 9.71
N THR A 189 -21.55 -7.86 10.08
CA THR A 189 -20.72 -7.16 11.05
C THR A 189 -20.30 -5.78 10.54
N ALA A 190 -19.89 -5.65 9.26
CA ALA A 190 -19.55 -4.36 8.65
C ALA A 190 -20.75 -3.39 8.62
N ALA A 191 -21.94 -3.89 8.25
CA ALA A 191 -23.18 -3.10 8.27
C ALA A 191 -23.52 -2.60 9.67
N ARG A 192 -23.31 -3.43 10.69
CA ARG A 192 -23.50 -3.04 12.08
C ARG A 192 -22.50 -1.96 12.52
N TYR A 193 -21.22 -2.09 12.18
CA TYR A 193 -20.21 -1.09 12.53
C TYR A 193 -20.53 0.29 11.95
N LEU A 194 -20.99 0.33 10.70
CA LEU A 194 -21.44 1.57 10.08
C LEU A 194 -22.64 2.19 10.81
N ALA A 195 -23.61 1.37 11.21
CA ALA A 195 -24.82 1.84 11.90
C ALA A 195 -24.56 2.30 13.34
N GLU A 196 -23.65 1.64 14.07
CA GLU A 196 -23.30 1.98 15.45
C GLU A 196 -22.46 3.28 15.55
N GLY A 197 -21.63 3.56 14.54
CA GLY A 197 -20.71 4.70 14.56
C GLY A 197 -19.51 4.49 15.48
N GLY A 198 -18.56 5.44 15.47
CA GLY A 198 -17.29 5.33 16.22
C GLY A 198 -16.28 4.35 15.61
N TYR A 199 -16.66 3.70 14.50
CA TYR A 199 -15.80 2.84 13.71
C TYR A 199 -15.16 3.61 12.54
N PHE A 200 -13.91 3.26 12.24
CA PHE A 200 -13.10 3.82 11.16
C PHE A 200 -12.46 2.69 10.37
N TRP A 201 -12.27 2.86 9.07
CA TRP A 201 -11.46 1.94 8.30
C TRP A 201 -9.98 2.11 8.61
N ASN A 202 -9.28 0.99 8.71
CA ASN A 202 -7.83 0.96 8.75
C ASN A 202 -7.26 1.33 7.38
N ALA A 203 -6.53 2.44 7.31
CA ALA A 203 -5.87 2.88 6.08
C ALA A 203 -4.63 2.05 5.71
N GLY A 204 -4.21 1.10 6.56
CA GLY A 204 -3.00 0.30 6.38
C GLY A 204 -1.71 1.10 6.60
N MET A 205 -1.80 2.22 7.32
CA MET A 205 -0.68 3.08 7.68
C MET A 205 -0.45 3.06 9.19
N PHE A 206 0.79 2.81 9.58
CA PHE A 206 1.19 2.70 10.98
C PHE A 206 2.39 3.59 11.25
N VAL A 207 2.37 4.30 12.38
CA VAL A 207 3.45 5.19 12.79
C VAL A 207 3.83 4.86 14.23
N LEU A 208 5.08 4.46 14.45
CA LEU A 208 5.58 3.98 15.74
C LEU A 208 7.11 3.96 15.74
N LYS A 209 7.74 4.02 16.91
CA LYS A 209 9.20 3.81 17.02
C LYS A 209 9.59 2.39 16.62
N ALA A 210 10.79 2.26 16.06
CA ALA A 210 11.35 0.96 15.71
C ALA A 210 11.47 0.04 16.95
N SER A 211 11.88 0.59 18.10
CA SER A 211 11.93 -0.15 19.37
C SER A 211 10.56 -0.61 19.85
N VAL A 212 9.52 0.24 19.71
CA VAL A 212 8.13 -0.09 20.09
C VAL A 212 7.59 -1.21 19.22
N TRP A 213 7.86 -1.19 17.91
CA TRP A 213 7.50 -2.30 17.01
C TRP A 213 8.14 -3.61 17.48
N MET A 214 9.46 -3.61 17.72
CA MET A 214 10.17 -4.82 18.13
C MET A 214 9.66 -5.36 19.47
N ALA A 215 9.41 -4.48 20.45
CA ALA A 215 8.87 -4.88 21.75
C ALA A 215 7.45 -5.47 21.63
N ALA A 216 6.58 -4.88 20.82
CA ALA A 216 5.23 -5.39 20.59
C ALA A 216 5.26 -6.76 19.88
N LEU A 217 6.09 -6.90 18.85
CA LEU A 217 6.25 -8.15 18.12
C LEU A 217 6.83 -9.25 19.01
N GLU A 218 7.86 -8.96 19.82
CA GLU A 218 8.42 -9.93 20.76
C GLU A 218 7.40 -10.39 21.81
N ARG A 219 6.50 -9.51 22.22
CA ARG A 219 5.42 -9.86 23.15
C ARG A 219 4.36 -10.76 22.50
N PHE A 220 3.95 -10.44 21.27
CA PHE A 220 2.76 -11.04 20.67
C PHE A 220 3.03 -12.14 19.64
N ARG A 221 4.19 -12.12 19.01
CA ARG A 221 4.70 -13.05 17.99
C ARG A 221 6.23 -13.22 18.12
N PRO A 222 6.72 -13.73 19.27
CA PRO A 222 8.15 -13.96 19.50
C PRO A 222 8.78 -14.88 18.45
N ASP A 223 7.99 -15.78 17.86
CA ASP A 223 8.40 -16.66 16.78
C ASP A 223 8.72 -15.90 15.48
N ILE A 224 7.93 -14.89 15.10
CA ILE A 224 8.25 -14.00 13.96
C ILE A 224 9.46 -13.14 14.29
N ALA A 225 9.52 -12.56 15.50
CA ALA A 225 10.63 -11.71 15.92
C ALA A 225 11.97 -12.46 15.86
N ALA A 226 12.04 -13.65 16.47
CA ALA A 226 13.25 -14.47 16.51
C ALA A 226 13.68 -14.94 15.11
N ALA A 227 12.74 -15.47 14.30
CA ALA A 227 13.05 -15.94 12.96
C ALA A 227 13.52 -14.80 12.03
N THR A 228 12.90 -13.62 12.13
CA THR A 228 13.28 -12.46 11.30
C THR A 228 14.64 -11.91 11.74
N ARG A 229 14.93 -11.87 13.05
CA ARG A 229 16.27 -11.50 13.56
C ARG A 229 17.36 -12.45 13.07
N ALA A 230 17.10 -13.77 13.06
CA ALA A 230 18.03 -14.75 12.53
C ALA A 230 18.31 -14.53 11.04
N ALA A 231 17.25 -14.32 10.24
CA ALA A 231 17.39 -14.02 8.83
C ALA A 231 18.12 -12.69 8.57
N TRP A 232 17.89 -11.68 9.40
CA TRP A 232 18.60 -10.39 9.33
C TRP A 232 20.09 -10.50 9.68
N ALA A 233 20.46 -11.37 10.61
CA ALA A 233 21.86 -11.60 10.96
C ALA A 233 22.66 -12.23 9.81
N GLU A 234 22.02 -13.08 9.00
CA GLU A 234 22.59 -13.69 7.79
C GLU A 234 22.49 -12.80 6.54
N ARG A 235 22.12 -11.52 6.70
CA ARG A 235 21.88 -10.65 5.55
C ARG A 235 23.13 -10.40 4.72
N SER A 236 22.91 -10.14 3.44
CA SER A 236 23.92 -9.64 2.50
C SER A 236 23.51 -8.25 2.00
N THR A 237 24.51 -7.43 1.70
CA THR A 237 24.29 -6.07 1.18
C THR A 237 25.16 -5.84 -0.05
N ASP A 238 24.55 -5.40 -1.14
CA ASP A 238 25.22 -4.94 -2.36
C ASP A 238 24.63 -3.57 -2.77
N ALA A 239 25.48 -2.55 -2.73
CA ALA A 239 25.06 -1.15 -2.89
C ALA A 239 23.91 -0.80 -1.93
N LYS A 240 22.70 -0.61 -2.45
CA LYS A 240 21.50 -0.22 -1.68
C LYS A 240 20.60 -1.41 -1.34
N PHE A 241 20.83 -2.58 -1.93
CA PHE A 241 19.99 -3.74 -1.68
C PHE A 241 20.47 -4.47 -0.44
N VAL A 242 19.52 -4.81 0.43
CA VAL A 242 19.78 -5.63 1.62
C VAL A 242 18.88 -6.86 1.52
N ARG A 243 19.49 -8.03 1.54
CA ARG A 243 18.79 -9.32 1.44
C ARG A 243 18.97 -10.11 2.72
N PRO A 244 17.89 -10.45 3.46
CA PRO A 244 18.01 -11.36 4.59
C PRO A 244 18.42 -12.77 4.10
N GLY A 245 18.96 -13.58 5.01
CA GLY A 245 19.32 -14.97 4.74
C GLY A 245 18.12 -15.73 4.17
N LYS A 246 18.24 -16.23 2.93
CA LYS A 246 17.10 -16.75 2.17
C LYS A 246 16.41 -17.94 2.86
N ALA A 247 17.18 -18.91 3.34
CA ALA A 247 16.64 -20.09 4.01
C ALA A 247 15.98 -19.73 5.35
N ALA A 248 16.64 -18.88 6.15
CA ALA A 248 16.10 -18.40 7.42
C ALA A 248 14.81 -17.58 7.22
N PHE A 249 14.77 -16.66 6.24
CA PHE A 249 13.60 -15.84 5.98
C PHE A 249 12.42 -16.68 5.47
N ALA A 250 12.69 -17.71 4.66
CA ALA A 250 11.66 -18.64 4.21
C ALA A 250 11.02 -19.42 5.38
N ALA A 251 11.69 -19.56 6.52
CA ALA A 251 11.11 -20.19 7.71
C ALA A 251 10.26 -19.22 8.57
N VAL A 252 10.30 -17.91 8.31
CA VAL A 252 9.51 -16.92 9.07
C VAL A 252 8.02 -17.18 8.84
N PRO A 253 7.19 -17.24 9.90
CA PRO A 253 5.74 -17.34 9.76
C PRO A 253 5.17 -16.16 8.97
N SER A 254 4.25 -16.46 8.03
CA SER A 254 3.62 -15.44 7.20
C SER A 254 2.37 -14.89 7.87
N GLU A 255 2.39 -13.64 8.33
CA GLU A 255 1.24 -12.96 8.96
C GLU A 255 1.30 -11.44 8.72
N SER A 256 0.14 -10.78 8.67
CA SER A 256 0.08 -9.33 8.56
C SER A 256 0.35 -8.65 9.90
N VAL A 257 0.77 -7.38 9.85
CA VAL A 257 0.90 -6.49 11.02
C VAL A 257 -0.41 -6.44 11.82
N ASP A 258 -1.54 -6.45 11.12
CA ASP A 258 -2.88 -6.34 11.68
C ASP A 258 -3.15 -7.48 12.67
N TYR A 259 -2.98 -8.73 12.24
CA TYR A 259 -3.18 -9.92 13.08
C TYR A 259 -2.04 -10.16 14.08
N ALA A 260 -0.79 -9.88 13.65
CA ALA A 260 0.38 -10.17 14.48
C ALA A 260 0.41 -9.30 15.73
N VAL A 261 0.08 -8.02 15.59
CA VAL A 261 0.30 -6.99 16.60
C VAL A 261 -0.95 -6.13 16.83
N MET A 262 -1.53 -5.52 15.78
CA MET A 262 -2.51 -4.42 15.97
C MET A 262 -3.80 -4.88 16.67
N GLU A 263 -4.32 -6.06 16.33
CA GLU A 263 -5.49 -6.66 17.01
C GLU A 263 -5.26 -6.93 18.51
N LYS A 264 -3.99 -7.09 18.91
CA LYS A 264 -3.61 -7.45 20.29
C LYS A 264 -3.20 -6.23 21.12
N CYS A 265 -3.01 -5.07 20.50
CA CYS A 265 -2.61 -3.84 21.19
C CYS A 265 -3.69 -3.27 22.13
N PRO A 266 -4.99 -3.21 21.76
CA PRO A 266 -6.03 -2.69 22.66
C PRO A 266 -6.07 -3.43 24.00
N GLY A 267 -5.95 -2.68 25.11
CA GLY A 267 -5.92 -3.22 26.47
C GLY A 267 -4.59 -3.87 26.89
N SER A 268 -3.54 -3.77 26.05
CA SER A 268 -2.19 -4.24 26.37
C SER A 268 -1.31 -3.13 26.95
N ALA A 269 -0.02 -3.43 27.18
CA ALA A 269 0.98 -2.43 27.57
C ALA A 269 1.39 -1.48 26.42
N PHE A 270 1.00 -1.77 25.19
CA PHE A 270 1.30 -0.93 24.03
C PHE A 270 0.10 -0.04 23.71
N GLU A 271 0.22 1.24 24.02
CA GLU A 271 -0.82 2.22 23.74
C GLU A 271 -1.00 2.37 22.22
N ILE A 272 -2.25 2.25 21.76
CA ILE A 272 -2.61 2.46 20.37
C ILE A 272 -3.60 3.62 20.23
N ARG A 273 -3.26 4.57 19.37
CA ARG A 273 -4.01 5.82 19.13
C ARG A 273 -4.38 5.92 17.67
N MET A 274 -5.62 6.33 17.40
CA MET A 274 -6.08 6.56 16.04
C MET A 274 -5.96 8.04 15.72
N VAL A 275 -5.39 8.39 14.57
CA VAL A 275 -5.45 9.72 13.98
C VAL A 275 -6.38 9.66 12.77
N ALA A 276 -7.36 10.56 12.71
CA ALA A 276 -8.27 10.62 11.57
C ALA A 276 -7.54 11.05 10.30
N LEU A 277 -7.84 10.39 9.19
CA LEU A 277 -7.31 10.70 7.86
C LEU A 277 -8.47 11.08 6.93
N ASP A 278 -8.73 12.38 6.85
CA ASP A 278 -9.65 12.97 5.88
C ASP A 278 -8.86 13.62 4.75
N ALA A 279 -8.35 12.78 3.84
CA ALA A 279 -7.44 13.21 2.78
C ALA A 279 -7.79 12.63 1.40
N GLY A 280 -9.05 12.18 1.24
CA GLY A 280 -9.50 11.47 0.03
C GLY A 280 -8.69 10.21 -0.26
N TRP A 281 -8.42 9.42 0.78
CA TRP A 281 -7.70 8.15 0.67
C TRP A 281 -8.50 7.13 -0.14
N ASN A 282 -7.80 6.33 -0.95
CA ASN A 282 -8.38 5.17 -1.62
C ASN A 282 -7.32 4.07 -1.83
N ASP A 283 -7.70 2.81 -1.60
CA ASP A 283 -6.80 1.66 -1.72
C ASP A 283 -6.59 1.17 -3.15
N LEU A 284 -7.34 1.67 -4.14
CA LEU A 284 -7.30 1.23 -5.54
C LEU A 284 -7.29 -0.30 -5.71
N GLY A 285 -8.10 -1.00 -4.91
CA GLY A 285 -8.08 -2.46 -4.84
C GLY A 285 -8.57 -3.18 -6.12
N ALA A 286 -9.36 -2.51 -6.96
CA ALA A 286 -9.92 -3.03 -8.21
C ALA A 286 -10.31 -1.89 -9.17
N TRP A 287 -10.75 -2.23 -10.39
CA TRP A 287 -11.11 -1.22 -11.41
C TRP A 287 -12.26 -0.28 -11.00
N GLU A 288 -13.19 -0.75 -10.18
CA GLU A 288 -14.21 0.10 -9.56
C GLU A 288 -13.60 1.30 -8.81
N ALA A 289 -12.55 1.04 -8.02
CA ALA A 289 -11.88 2.09 -7.27
C ALA A 289 -11.15 3.08 -8.19
N VAL A 290 -10.60 2.60 -9.32
CA VAL A 290 -10.00 3.47 -10.35
C VAL A 290 -11.06 4.38 -10.97
N TRP A 291 -12.24 3.84 -11.30
CA TRP A 291 -13.36 4.65 -11.80
C TRP A 291 -13.80 5.69 -10.76
N GLN A 292 -13.90 5.33 -9.48
CA GLN A 292 -14.32 6.24 -8.40
C GLN A 292 -13.44 7.48 -8.31
N VAL A 293 -12.11 7.33 -8.39
CA VAL A 293 -11.19 8.47 -8.25
C VAL A 293 -10.89 9.19 -9.57
N ALA A 294 -11.22 8.59 -10.72
CA ALA A 294 -10.97 9.21 -12.01
C ALA A 294 -11.90 10.44 -12.24
N PRO A 295 -11.41 11.47 -12.95
CA PRO A 295 -12.27 12.55 -13.46
C PRO A 295 -13.36 11.98 -14.36
N LYS A 296 -14.60 12.43 -14.17
CA LYS A 296 -15.77 11.94 -14.90
C LYS A 296 -16.40 13.02 -15.75
N ASP A 297 -17.00 12.61 -16.87
CA ASP A 297 -17.91 13.45 -17.65
C ASP A 297 -19.31 13.55 -16.98
N ALA A 298 -20.22 14.30 -17.61
CA ALA A 298 -21.58 14.50 -17.10
C ALA A 298 -22.44 13.21 -17.04
N GLN A 299 -22.03 12.14 -17.74
CA GLN A 299 -22.69 10.83 -17.75
C GLN A 299 -22.01 9.82 -16.81
N GLY A 300 -21.02 10.27 -16.03
CA GLY A 300 -20.27 9.42 -15.12
C GLY A 300 -19.22 8.54 -15.81
N ASN A 301 -18.87 8.80 -17.06
CA ASN A 301 -17.83 8.06 -17.74
C ASN A 301 -16.44 8.62 -17.41
N ALA A 302 -15.46 7.73 -17.32
CA ALA A 302 -14.06 8.06 -17.18
C ALA A 302 -13.26 7.40 -18.30
N SER A 303 -12.22 8.09 -18.78
CA SER A 303 -11.35 7.54 -19.82
C SER A 303 -9.90 7.91 -19.61
N ALA A 304 -8.99 7.00 -19.95
CA ALA A 304 -7.56 7.22 -20.00
C ALA A 304 -6.99 6.66 -21.32
N GLY A 305 -6.12 7.43 -21.96
CA GLY A 305 -5.56 7.11 -23.27
C GLY A 305 -6.48 7.47 -24.44
N ASP A 306 -6.30 6.80 -25.58
CA ASP A 306 -7.06 7.06 -26.80
C ASP A 306 -8.43 6.38 -26.76
N ALA A 307 -9.46 7.14 -26.35
CA ALA A 307 -10.81 6.62 -26.12
C ALA A 307 -11.90 7.55 -26.67
N ILE A 308 -12.92 6.95 -27.28
CA ILE A 308 -14.15 7.65 -27.71
C ILE A 308 -15.34 6.99 -27.01
N VAL A 309 -16.04 7.74 -26.16
CA VAL A 309 -17.23 7.26 -25.44
C VAL A 309 -18.44 8.05 -25.90
N LYS A 310 -19.49 7.35 -26.36
CA LYS A 310 -20.73 7.96 -26.85
C LYS A 310 -21.95 7.23 -26.31
N ASP A 311 -22.99 7.97 -25.96
CA ASP A 311 -24.28 7.43 -25.48
C ASP A 311 -24.11 6.33 -24.40
N SER A 312 -23.17 6.54 -23.46
CA SER A 312 -22.77 5.56 -22.46
C SER A 312 -22.76 6.19 -21.07
N HIS A 313 -22.97 5.38 -20.02
CA HIS A 313 -23.04 5.86 -18.63
C HIS A 313 -22.17 5.01 -17.71
N ASN A 314 -21.63 5.64 -16.66
CA ASN A 314 -20.85 4.96 -15.60
C ASN A 314 -19.76 4.00 -16.15
N THR A 315 -19.17 4.34 -17.30
CA THR A 315 -18.23 3.48 -18.02
C THR A 315 -16.79 3.94 -17.82
N LEU A 316 -15.86 3.01 -17.58
CA LEU A 316 -14.42 3.27 -17.57
C LEU A 316 -13.78 2.70 -18.83
N VAL A 317 -13.06 3.51 -19.58
CA VAL A 317 -12.20 3.04 -20.69
C VAL A 317 -10.75 3.37 -20.39
N HIS A 318 -9.89 2.36 -20.31
CA HIS A 318 -8.45 2.54 -20.12
C HIS A 318 -7.71 1.91 -21.30
N ALA A 319 -7.18 2.74 -22.20
CA ALA A 319 -6.51 2.32 -23.43
C ALA A 319 -5.02 2.68 -23.37
N THR A 320 -4.14 1.71 -23.59
CA THR A 320 -2.68 1.94 -23.50
C THR A 320 -1.97 1.83 -24.83
N SER A 321 -2.61 1.24 -25.85
CA SER A 321 -1.95 0.98 -27.14
C SER A 321 -2.73 1.39 -28.36
N ARG A 322 -4.07 1.33 -28.36
CA ARG A 322 -4.89 1.61 -29.53
C ARG A 322 -6.19 2.33 -29.14
N LEU A 323 -6.82 2.99 -30.10
CA LEU A 323 -8.14 3.59 -29.93
C LEU A 323 -9.16 2.55 -29.44
N VAL A 324 -9.87 2.88 -28.36
CA VAL A 324 -11.02 2.13 -27.87
C VAL A 324 -12.28 2.98 -28.01
N SER A 325 -13.32 2.46 -28.65
CA SER A 325 -14.60 3.16 -28.80
C SER A 325 -15.72 2.41 -28.08
N ALA A 326 -16.47 3.11 -27.23
CA ALA A 326 -17.62 2.60 -26.49
C ALA A 326 -18.89 3.36 -26.89
N VAL A 327 -19.93 2.63 -27.30
CA VAL A 327 -21.22 3.20 -27.70
C VAL A 327 -22.36 2.42 -27.05
N GLY A 328 -23.27 3.10 -26.35
CA GLY A 328 -24.45 2.46 -25.77
C GLY A 328 -24.18 1.58 -24.55
N LEU A 329 -23.04 1.76 -23.86
CA LEU A 329 -22.68 0.93 -22.70
C LEU A 329 -23.13 1.58 -21.39
N ASP A 330 -23.54 0.76 -20.42
CA ASP A 330 -23.84 1.21 -19.07
C ASP A 330 -23.11 0.32 -18.06
N ASN A 331 -22.40 0.95 -17.13
CA ASN A 331 -21.73 0.28 -16.01
C ASN A 331 -20.67 -0.74 -16.43
N VAL A 332 -19.87 -0.41 -17.46
CA VAL A 332 -18.83 -1.28 -18.03
C VAL A 332 -17.44 -0.74 -17.75
N VAL A 333 -16.48 -1.62 -17.48
CA VAL A 333 -15.05 -1.31 -17.51
C VAL A 333 -14.45 -2.01 -18.73
N VAL A 334 -13.75 -1.24 -19.58
CA VAL A 334 -12.95 -1.73 -20.71
C VAL A 334 -11.50 -1.34 -20.47
N VAL A 335 -10.61 -2.32 -20.42
CA VAL A 335 -9.17 -2.10 -20.25
C VAL A 335 -8.44 -2.79 -21.39
N GLU A 336 -7.72 -2.00 -22.18
CA GLU A 336 -6.93 -2.44 -23.31
C GLU A 336 -5.44 -2.29 -23.02
N THR A 337 -4.73 -3.41 -23.16
CA THR A 337 -3.27 -3.47 -23.28
C THR A 337 -2.88 -4.08 -24.62
N PRO A 338 -1.62 -3.91 -25.07
CA PRO A 338 -1.23 -4.36 -26.40
C PRO A 338 -1.47 -5.84 -26.69
N ASP A 339 -1.54 -6.67 -25.64
CA ASP A 339 -1.68 -8.13 -25.64
C ASP A 339 -3.02 -8.66 -25.12
N ALA A 340 -3.82 -7.85 -24.41
CA ALA A 340 -5.05 -8.31 -23.76
C ALA A 340 -6.10 -7.21 -23.65
N VAL A 341 -7.37 -7.61 -23.67
CA VAL A 341 -8.50 -6.73 -23.39
C VAL A 341 -9.37 -7.37 -22.32
N LEU A 342 -9.71 -6.60 -21.29
CA LEU A 342 -10.69 -6.96 -20.29
C LEU A 342 -11.94 -6.11 -20.48
N VAL A 343 -13.09 -6.78 -20.51
CA VAL A 343 -14.40 -6.14 -20.48
C VAL A 343 -15.20 -6.77 -19.35
N ILE A 344 -15.63 -5.95 -18.40
CA ILE A 344 -16.40 -6.43 -17.24
C ILE A 344 -17.52 -5.46 -16.91
N ASN A 345 -18.57 -5.99 -16.27
CA ASN A 345 -19.46 -5.14 -15.49
C ASN A 345 -18.66 -4.56 -14.31
N ARG A 346 -18.77 -3.25 -14.10
CA ARG A 346 -18.00 -2.50 -13.11
C ARG A 346 -18.20 -3.02 -11.68
N GLU A 347 -19.41 -3.45 -11.31
CA GLU A 347 -19.72 -4.02 -10.00
C GLU A 347 -18.99 -5.34 -9.73
N ARG A 348 -18.56 -6.04 -10.80
CA ARG A 348 -17.82 -7.30 -10.71
C ARG A 348 -16.31 -7.09 -10.78
N SER A 349 -15.80 -5.89 -10.51
CA SER A 349 -14.36 -5.60 -10.54
C SER A 349 -13.51 -6.51 -9.65
N GLN A 350 -14.04 -7.03 -8.55
CA GLN A 350 -13.32 -7.98 -7.69
C GLN A 350 -13.14 -9.38 -8.33
N ASP A 351 -13.93 -9.71 -9.36
CA ASP A 351 -13.92 -11.01 -10.04
C ASP A 351 -12.79 -11.15 -11.07
N VAL A 352 -12.03 -10.09 -11.35
CA VAL A 352 -10.85 -10.13 -12.25
C VAL A 352 -9.85 -11.21 -11.82
N LYS A 353 -9.75 -11.48 -10.51
CA LYS A 353 -8.93 -12.57 -9.95
C LYS A 353 -9.29 -13.94 -10.53
N LEU A 354 -10.55 -14.17 -10.93
CA LEU A 354 -11.00 -15.43 -11.52
C LEU A 354 -10.32 -15.66 -12.88
N ILE A 355 -10.22 -14.61 -13.70
CA ILE A 355 -9.52 -14.65 -14.99
C ILE A 355 -8.02 -14.89 -14.77
N VAL A 356 -7.39 -14.15 -13.85
CA VAL A 356 -5.96 -14.33 -13.55
C VAL A 356 -5.66 -15.75 -13.08
N ASN A 357 -6.51 -16.34 -12.24
CA ASN A 357 -6.39 -17.72 -11.79
C ASN A 357 -6.52 -18.71 -12.95
N GLN A 358 -7.45 -18.48 -13.87
CA GLN A 358 -7.62 -19.31 -15.06
C GLN A 358 -6.39 -19.22 -15.98
N LEU A 359 -5.89 -18.01 -16.27
CA LEU A 359 -4.66 -17.83 -17.06
C LEU A 359 -3.49 -18.61 -16.45
N ASN A 360 -3.35 -18.56 -15.13
CA ASN A 360 -2.32 -19.31 -14.42
C ASN A 360 -2.51 -20.84 -14.55
N ALA A 361 -3.74 -21.34 -14.40
CA ALA A 361 -4.05 -22.76 -14.54
C ALA A 361 -3.79 -23.28 -15.98
N GLU A 362 -3.99 -22.42 -16.97
CA GLU A 362 -3.73 -22.71 -18.38
C GLU A 362 -2.26 -22.47 -18.81
N GLY A 363 -1.39 -22.01 -17.89
CA GLY A 363 0.02 -21.73 -18.20
C GLY A 363 0.23 -20.55 -19.14
N ARG A 364 -0.72 -19.61 -19.18
CA ARG A 364 -0.72 -18.45 -20.07
C ARG A 364 0.18 -17.32 -19.54
N GLY A 365 0.87 -16.63 -20.46
CA GLY A 365 1.88 -15.61 -20.14
C GLY A 365 1.31 -14.23 -19.80
N GLU A 366 0.05 -13.97 -20.14
CA GLU A 366 -0.63 -12.67 -20.01
C GLU A 366 -0.86 -12.25 -18.55
N GLN A 367 -0.58 -13.11 -17.57
CA GLN A 367 -0.60 -12.72 -16.16
C GLN A 367 0.80 -12.35 -15.63
N THR A 368 1.86 -12.93 -16.21
CA THR A 368 3.23 -12.81 -15.74
C THR A 368 4.02 -11.74 -16.48
N LEU A 369 3.99 -11.78 -17.81
CA LEU A 369 4.82 -10.98 -18.68
C LEU A 369 4.15 -9.65 -18.99
N HIS A 370 4.78 -8.56 -18.57
CA HIS A 370 4.53 -7.25 -19.16
C HIS A 370 5.35 -7.16 -20.45
N ARG A 371 4.81 -6.61 -21.54
CA ARG A 371 5.54 -6.48 -22.83
C ARG A 371 6.78 -5.58 -22.75
N LYS A 372 6.96 -4.87 -21.64
CA LYS A 372 8.15 -4.09 -21.29
C LYS A 372 8.79 -4.71 -20.07
N VAL A 373 9.90 -5.40 -20.24
CA VAL A 373 10.63 -6.08 -19.15
C VAL A 373 11.85 -5.25 -18.75
N HIS A 374 11.83 -4.69 -17.54
CA HIS A 374 12.93 -3.84 -17.04
C HIS A 374 14.18 -4.65 -16.68
N ARG A 375 15.35 -4.10 -17.03
CA ARG A 375 16.69 -4.65 -16.85
C ARG A 375 17.68 -3.55 -16.48
N PRO A 376 18.85 -3.88 -15.90
CA PRO A 376 19.89 -2.89 -15.58
C PRO A 376 20.33 -1.99 -16.74
N TRP A 377 20.11 -2.41 -17.99
CA TRP A 377 20.50 -1.71 -19.21
C TRP A 377 19.31 -1.12 -19.99
N GLY A 378 18.10 -1.07 -19.43
CA GLY A 378 16.90 -0.56 -20.09
C GLY A 378 15.73 -1.54 -20.05
N TRP A 379 15.02 -1.70 -21.15
CA TRP A 379 13.86 -2.60 -21.25
C TRP A 379 13.79 -3.24 -22.65
N TYR A 380 13.12 -4.39 -22.76
CA TYR A 380 12.79 -5.05 -24.03
C TYR A 380 11.34 -5.52 -24.07
#